data_AF-A0A5D0CPV6-F1
#
_entry.id   AF-A0A5D0CPV6-F1
#
_cell.length_a   1.000
_cell.length_b   1.000
_cell.length_c   1.000
_cell.angle_alpha   90.00
_cell.angle_beta   90.00
_cell.angle_gamma   90.00
#
_symmetry.space_group_name_H-M   'P 1'
#
loop_
_entity.id
_entity.type
_entity.pdbx_description
1 polymer ?
#
loop_
_entity_poly.entity_id
_entity_poly.type
_entity_poly.pdbx_seq_one_letter_code
_entity_poly.pdbx_strand_id
1 'polypeptide(L)'
;MEILWRDGMLAAGELAAVLKRETGWNRNTTYTVIKRLIDKGAIRRSDPGFVCEALIPKEQVQSHETKELINKMFDGSAEMFFSAFVNEKNLSKEEIDKLKKIVENLS
;
A
#
# COMPACT_ATOMS: atom_id res chain seq x y z
N MET A 1 6.20 -5.06 -1.39
CA MET A 1 4.85 -5.30 -1.92
C MET A 1 4.61 -4.52 -3.20
N GLU A 2 4.89 -3.22 -3.26
CA GLU A 2 4.70 -2.38 -4.46
C GLU A 2 5.17 -3.02 -5.78
N ILE A 3 6.39 -3.55 -5.81
CA ILE A 3 6.92 -4.21 -7.01
C ILE A 3 6.08 -5.44 -7.41
N LEU A 4 5.64 -6.26 -6.45
CA LEU A 4 4.80 -7.43 -6.74
C LEU A 4 3.37 -7.06 -7.15
N TRP A 5 2.83 -5.95 -6.65
CA TRP A 5 1.53 -5.45 -7.08
C TRP A 5 1.58 -4.81 -8.48
N ARG A 6 2.70 -4.17 -8.83
CA ARG A 6 2.91 -3.49 -10.11
C ARG A 6 3.30 -4.46 -11.23
N ASP A 7 4.28 -5.32 -10.95
CA ASP A 7 4.97 -6.15 -11.95
C ASP A 7 4.51 -7.61 -11.90
N GLY A 8 3.66 -7.97 -10.93
CA GLY A 8 3.15 -9.32 -10.74
C GLY A 8 4.18 -10.25 -10.06
N MET A 9 4.13 -11.54 -10.42
CA MET A 9 5.03 -12.53 -9.84
C MET A 9 6.47 -12.36 -10.35
N LEU A 10 7.44 -12.42 -9.44
CA LEU A 10 8.87 -12.21 -9.77
C LEU A 10 9.76 -13.13 -8.94
N ALA A 11 10.90 -13.54 -9.51
CA ALA A 11 11.89 -14.27 -8.73
C ALA A 11 12.50 -13.38 -7.63
N ALA A 12 12.84 -13.96 -6.47
CA ALA A 12 13.46 -13.21 -5.38
C ALA A 12 14.79 -12.54 -5.77
N GLY A 13 15.51 -13.12 -6.74
CA GLY A 13 16.70 -12.50 -7.33
C GLY A 13 16.39 -11.21 -8.09
N GLU A 14 15.31 -11.20 -8.87
CA GLU A 14 14.86 -10.03 -9.64
C GLU A 14 14.34 -8.94 -8.71
N LEU A 15 13.52 -9.31 -7.71
CA LEU A 15 13.08 -8.39 -6.65
C LEU A 15 14.26 -7.72 -5.96
N ALA A 16 15.32 -8.49 -5.64
CA ALA A 16 16.51 -7.93 -5.03
C ALA A 16 17.26 -6.96 -5.95
N ALA A 17 17.30 -7.23 -7.26
CA ALA A 17 17.92 -6.33 -8.23
C ALA A 17 17.13 -5.02 -8.38
N VAL A 18 15.80 -5.09 -8.46
CA VAL A 18 14.91 -3.92 -8.53
C VAL A 18 15.01 -3.10 -7.25
N LEU A 19 14.87 -3.73 -6.08
CA LEU A 19 14.96 -3.05 -4.78
C LEU A 19 16.33 -2.44 -4.54
N LYS A 20 17.42 -3.07 -5.00
CA LYS A 20 18.75 -2.48 -4.91
C LYS A 20 18.83 -1.16 -5.69
N ARG A 21 18.19 -1.08 -6.85
CA ARG A 21 18.16 0.11 -7.70
C ARG A 21 17.26 1.21 -7.14
N GLU A 22 16.05 0.86 -6.69
CA GLU A 22 15.04 1.83 -6.25
C GLU A 22 15.27 2.32 -4.80
N THR A 23 15.80 1.47 -3.92
CA THR A 23 15.89 1.75 -2.47
C THR A 23 17.31 1.62 -1.90
N GLY A 24 18.25 1.10 -2.68
CA GLY A 24 19.62 0.83 -2.21
C GLY A 24 19.77 -0.45 -1.38
N TRP A 25 18.69 -1.18 -1.09
CA TRP A 25 18.71 -2.39 -0.26
C TRP A 25 19.63 -3.48 -0.82
N ASN A 26 20.42 -4.10 0.06
CA ASN A 26 21.21 -5.26 -0.33
C ASN A 26 20.32 -6.52 -0.47
N ARG A 27 20.88 -7.57 -1.08
CA ARG A 27 20.17 -8.84 -1.32
C ARG A 27 19.66 -9.47 -0.01
N ASN A 28 20.47 -9.48 1.04
CA ASN A 28 20.11 -10.09 2.32
C ASN A 28 18.91 -9.39 2.97
N THR A 29 18.86 -8.06 2.93
CA THR A 29 17.72 -7.27 3.41
C THR A 29 16.45 -7.66 2.66
N THR A 30 16.53 -7.73 1.32
CA THR A 30 15.39 -8.14 0.49
C THR A 30 14.88 -9.52 0.87
N TYR A 31 15.77 -10.50 0.98
CA TYR A 31 15.40 -11.88 1.33
C TYR A 31 14.82 -11.99 2.74
N THR A 32 15.36 -11.22 3.70
CA THR A 32 14.82 -11.15 5.07
C THR A 32 13.40 -10.59 5.06
N VAL A 33 13.14 -9.54 4.29
CA VAL A 33 11.80 -8.95 4.17
C VAL A 33 10.83 -9.90 3.45
N ILE A 34 11.26 -10.55 2.37
CA ILE A 34 10.47 -11.58 1.68
C ILE A 34 10.07 -12.69 2.66
N LYS A 35 11.03 -13.21 3.44
CA LYS A 35 10.75 -14.24 4.45
C LYS A 35 9.71 -13.76 5.46
N ARG A 36 9.87 -12.56 6.03
CA ARG A 36 8.88 -11.99 6.96
C ARG A 36 7.49 -11.83 6.34
N LEU A 37 7.41 -11.50 5.06
CA LEU A 37 6.13 -11.36 4.36
C LEU A 37 5.49 -12.72 4.06
N ILE A 38 6.29 -13.76 3.83
CA ILE A 38 5.81 -15.15 3.75
C ILE A 38 5.29 -15.60 5.12
N ASP A 39 6.04 -15.34 6.20
CA ASP A 39 5.62 -15.69 7.57
C ASP A 39 4.30 -15.01 7.96
N LYS A 40 4.03 -13.82 7.41
CA LYS A 40 2.77 -13.07 7.56
C LYS A 40 1.65 -13.50 6.60
N GLY A 41 1.90 -14.45 5.70
CA GLY A 41 0.93 -14.87 4.68
C GLY A 41 0.67 -13.84 3.57
N ALA A 42 1.48 -12.78 3.48
CA ALA A 42 1.31 -11.71 2.48
C ALA A 42 1.91 -12.07 1.12
N ILE A 43 2.89 -12.98 1.09
CA ILE A 43 3.57 -13.45 -0.12
C ILE A 43 3.59 -14.98 -0.12
N ARG A 44 3.38 -15.58 -1.29
CA ARG A 44 3.69 -16.98 -1.57
C ARG A 44 5.03 -17.10 -2.29
N ARG A 45 5.78 -18.14 -1.96
CA ARG A 45 6.96 -18.55 -2.73
C ARG A 45 6.72 -19.91 -3.39
N SER A 46 7.06 -20.01 -4.67
CA SER A 46 7.05 -21.26 -5.42
C SER A 46 8.47 -21.69 -5.82
N ASP A 47 8.68 -23.01 -5.84
CA ASP A 47 9.91 -23.67 -6.28
C ASP A 47 9.60 -24.54 -7.52
N PRO A 48 10.53 -24.69 -8.49
CA PRO A 48 11.88 -24.12 -8.53
C PRO A 48 11.90 -22.62 -8.90
N GLY A 49 13.02 -21.94 -8.63
CA GLY A 49 13.26 -20.56 -9.08
C GLY A 49 12.94 -19.45 -8.07
N PHE A 50 12.40 -19.80 -6.89
CA PHE A 50 12.07 -18.84 -5.83
C PHE A 50 11.19 -17.70 -6.37
N VAL A 51 10.09 -18.05 -7.02
CA VAL A 51 9.12 -17.08 -7.57
C VAL A 51 8.22 -16.60 -6.44
N CYS A 52 8.15 -15.29 -6.24
CA CYS A 52 7.35 -14.63 -5.22
C CYS A 52 6.09 -14.04 -5.84
N GLU A 53 4.95 -14.24 -5.18
CA GLU A 53 3.63 -13.74 -5.60
C GLU A 53 2.94 -13.08 -4.41
N ALA A 54 2.32 -11.91 -4.61
CA ALA A 54 1.52 -11.27 -3.57
C ALA A 54 0.18 -12.01 -3.39
N LEU A 55 -0.15 -12.36 -2.15
CA LEU A 55 -1.43 -13.04 -1.81
C LEU A 55 -2.52 -12.06 -1.36
N ILE A 56 -2.14 -10.84 -1.01
CA ILE A 56 -3.04 -9.78 -0.57
C ILE A 56 -3.08 -8.67 -1.61
N PRO A 57 -4.27 -8.24 -2.06
CA PRO A 57 -4.42 -7.12 -2.97
C PRO A 57 -4.04 -5.80 -2.28
N LYS A 58 -3.58 -4.83 -3.08
CA LYS A 58 -3.13 -3.53 -2.59
C LYS A 58 -4.26 -2.76 -1.90
N GLU A 59 -5.45 -2.85 -2.47
CA GLU A 59 -6.67 -2.16 -2.03
C GLU A 59 -7.07 -2.60 -0.62
N GLN A 60 -6.93 -3.89 -0.30
CA GLN A 60 -7.23 -4.43 1.02
C GLN A 60 -6.26 -3.87 2.08
N VAL A 61 -4.97 -3.81 1.76
CA VAL A 61 -3.96 -3.24 2.67
C VAL A 61 -4.21 -1.75 2.84
N GLN A 62 -4.44 -1.01 1.75
CA GLN A 62 -4.73 0.43 1.83
C GLN A 62 -5.96 0.71 2.69
N SER A 63 -7.07 0.01 2.47
CA SER A 63 -8.28 0.20 3.28
C SER A 63 -8.05 -0.07 4.76
N HIS A 64 -7.35 -1.17 5.08
CA HIS A 64 -7.00 -1.51 6.46
C HIS A 64 -6.12 -0.44 7.12
N GLU A 65 -5.02 -0.06 6.47
CA GLU A 65 -4.08 0.94 7.00
C GLU A 65 -4.74 2.33 7.12
N THR A 66 -5.59 2.73 6.17
CA THR A 66 -6.36 3.98 6.27
C THR A 66 -7.30 3.97 7.47
N LYS A 67 -8.00 2.87 7.71
CA LYS A 67 -8.89 2.74 8.87
C LYS A 67 -8.10 2.83 10.18
N GLU A 68 -6.97 2.13 10.26
CA GLU A 68 -6.09 2.18 11.43
C GLU A 68 -5.50 3.58 11.66
N LEU A 69 -5.13 4.28 10.59
CA LEU A 69 -4.69 5.68 10.66
C LEU A 69 -5.79 6.58 11.24
N ILE A 70 -7.02 6.48 10.73
CA ILE A 70 -8.17 7.28 11.20
C ILE A 70 -8.45 6.98 12.67
N ASN A 71 -8.46 5.70 13.05
CA ASN A 71 -8.66 5.28 14.44
C ASN A 71 -7.60 5.87 15.38
N LYS A 72 -6.33 5.82 14.97
CA LYS A 72 -5.20 6.20 15.83
C LYS A 72 -4.98 7.70 15.93
N MET A 73 -5.22 8.45 14.85
CA MET A 73 -4.85 9.87 14.75
C MET A 73 -6.05 10.81 14.88
N PHE A 74 -7.27 10.32 14.63
CA PHE A 74 -8.49 11.13 14.57
C PHE A 74 -9.62 10.50 15.41
N ASP A 75 -9.28 9.67 16.40
CA ASP A 75 -10.22 8.99 17.30
C ASP A 75 -11.35 8.26 16.57
N GLY A 76 -11.06 7.71 15.38
CA GLY A 76 -12.04 7.01 14.55
C GLY A 76 -12.98 7.91 13.74
N SER A 77 -12.83 9.23 13.84
CA SER A 77 -13.68 10.20 13.13
C SER A 77 -13.19 10.46 11.71
N ALA A 78 -13.92 9.90 10.74
CA ALA A 78 -13.71 10.19 9.32
C ALA A 78 -13.95 11.67 9.00
N GLU A 79 -14.88 12.33 9.70
CA GLU A 79 -15.16 13.76 9.54
C GLU A 79 -13.94 14.59 9.96
N MET A 80 -13.35 14.32 11.14
CA MET A 80 -12.15 15.05 11.60
C MET A 80 -10.96 14.85 10.67
N PHE A 81 -10.73 13.60 10.22
CA PHE A 81 -9.71 13.31 9.22
C PHE A 81 -9.92 14.13 7.94
N PHE A 82 -11.14 14.13 7.41
CA PHE A 82 -11.45 14.83 6.17
C PHE A 82 -11.35 16.36 6.33
N SER A 83 -11.84 16.91 7.44
CA SER A 83 -11.69 18.34 7.75
C SER A 83 -10.23 18.76 7.87
N ALA A 84 -9.38 17.96 8.54
CA ALA A 84 -7.95 18.24 8.63
C ALA A 84 -7.27 18.22 7.25
N PHE A 85 -7.56 17.19 6.44
CA PHE A 85 -7.02 17.05 5.10
C PHE A 85 -7.43 18.20 4.17
N VAL A 86 -8.70 18.60 4.21
CA VAL A 86 -9.23 19.70 3.39
C VAL A 86 -8.69 21.05 3.88
N ASN A 87 -8.58 21.29 5.18
CA ASN A 87 -8.06 22.56 5.71
C ASN A 87 -6.58 22.78 5.39
N GLU A 88 -5.78 21.71 5.30
CA GLU A 88 -4.37 21.80 4.91
C GLU A 88 -4.20 22.06 3.40
N LYS A 89 -5.18 21.68 2.59
CA LYS A 89 -5.15 21.81 1.13
C LYS A 89 -5.86 23.09 0.70
N ASN A 90 -5.17 23.96 -0.03
CA ASN A 90 -5.82 25.02 -0.79
C ASN A 90 -6.54 24.43 -2.01
N LEU A 91 -7.67 23.77 -1.76
CA LEU A 91 -8.49 23.18 -2.83
C LEU A 91 -9.14 24.28 -3.67
N SER A 92 -9.10 24.08 -4.98
CA SER A 92 -9.86 24.87 -5.92
C SER A 92 -11.36 24.60 -5.79
N LYS A 93 -12.19 25.52 -6.28
CA LYS A 93 -13.65 25.33 -6.35
C LYS A 93 -14.02 24.05 -7.11
N GLU A 94 -13.30 23.74 -8.19
CA GLU A 94 -13.53 22.53 -8.99
C GLU A 94 -13.26 21.24 -8.19
N GLU A 95 -12.20 21.22 -7.37
CA GLU A 95 -11.89 20.07 -6.52
C GLU A 95 -12.94 19.89 -5.42
N ILE A 96 -13.41 21.00 -4.83
CA ILE A 96 -14.49 20.97 -3.83
C ILE A 96 -15.78 20.42 -4.45
N ASP A 97 -16.16 20.86 -5.65
CA ASP A 97 -17.38 20.39 -6.31
C ASP A 97 -17.29 18.90 -6.71
N LYS A 98 -16.10 18.43 -7.11
CA LYS A 98 -15.86 17.00 -7.33
C LYS A 98 -16.02 16.19 -6.04
N LEU A 99 -15.48 16.67 -4.92
CA LEU A 99 -15.62 16.00 -3.62
C LEU A 99 -17.08 15.95 -3.15
N LYS A 100 -17.83 17.04 -3.31
CA LYS A 100 -19.27 17.06 -3.01
C LYS A 100 -20.03 16.00 -3.81
N LYS A 101 -19.79 15.91 -5.12
CA LYS A 101 -20.40 14.88 -5.98
C LYS A 101 -20.07 13.46 -5.54
N ILE A 102 -18.85 13.21 -5.06
CA ILE A 102 -18.48 11.89 -4.53
C ILE A 102 -19.34 11.56 -3.31
N VAL A 103 -19.49 12.49 -2.37
CA VAL A 103 -20.32 12.28 -1.16
C VAL A 103 -21.80 12.10 -1.51
N GLU A 104 -22.33 12.90 -2.43
CA GLU A 104 -23.71 12.77 -2.92
C GLU A 104 -23.97 11.40 -3.55
N ASN A 105 -23.01 10.86 -4.31
CA ASN A 105 -23.14 9.53 -4.94
C ASN A 105 -23.02 8.34 -3.96
N LEU A 106 -22.58 8.59 -2.71
CA LEU A 106 -22.55 7.58 -1.65
C LEU A 106 -23.86 7.50 -0.85
N SER A 107 -24.78 8.43 -1.11
CA SER A 107 -26.10 8.58 -0.46
C SER A 107 -27.18 7.86 -1.24
#